data_AF-A0A5U8SW09-F1
#
_entry.id   AF-A0A5U8SW09-F1
#
_cell.length_a   1.000
_cell.length_b   1.000
_cell.length_c   1.000
_cell.angle_alpha   90.00
_cell.angle_beta   90.00
_cell.angle_gamma   90.00
#
_symmetry.space_group_name_H-M   'P 1'
#
loop_
_entity.id
_entity.type
_entity.pdbx_description
1 polymer ?
#
loop_
_entity_poly.entity_id
_entity_poly.type
_entity_poly.pdbx_seq_one_letter_code
_entity_poly.pdbx_strand_id
1 'polypeptide(L)' 'EMELGNSEAVKHAVRFGRGVSCLSRRVIAEQLSNGLLSEVKIAGLTLNRTLFRIYHRQKHISNALNTFLTYCR' A
#
# COMPACT_ATOMS: atom_id res chain seq x y z
N GLU A 1 9.09 -12.99 17.77
CA GLU A 1 8.51 -12.80 16.41
C GLU A 1 8.90 -11.42 15.91
N MET A 2 9.04 -11.24 14.60
CA MET A 2 9.41 -9.95 14.01
C MET A 2 8.16 -9.28 13.43
N GLU A 3 7.76 -8.16 14.01
CA GLU A 3 6.66 -7.34 13.52
C GLU A 3 7.17 -5.94 13.17
N LEU A 4 6.85 -5.50 11.95
CA LEU A 4 7.20 -4.16 11.47
C LEU A 4 5.91 -3.41 11.17
N GLY A 5 5.61 -2.40 11.99
CA GLY A 5 4.35 -1.66 11.92
C GLY A 5 4.23 -0.67 10.76
N ASN A 6 5.27 -0.50 9.93
CA ASN A 6 5.22 0.41 8.79
C ASN A 6 5.87 -0.18 7.54
N SER A 7 5.42 0.30 6.38
CA SER A 7 5.88 -0.23 5.09
C SER A 7 7.34 0.09 4.78
N GLU A 8 7.90 1.22 5.25
CA GLU A 8 9.31 1.56 5.00
C GLU A 8 10.27 0.60 5.70
N ALA A 9 10.00 0.28 6.96
CA ALA A 9 10.76 -0.70 7.72
C ALA A 9 10.74 -2.07 7.01
N VAL A 10 9.56 -2.48 6.50
CA VAL A 10 9.42 -3.73 5.73
C VAL A 10 10.26 -3.68 4.46
N LYS A 11 10.19 -2.59 3.67
CA LYS A 11 10.99 -2.42 2.45
C LYS A 11 12.48 -2.55 2.75
N HIS A 12 12.96 -1.85 3.77
CA HIS A 12 14.36 -1.88 4.15
C HIS A 12 14.80 -3.28 4.60
N ALA A 13 14.03 -3.94 5.46
CA ALA A 13 14.35 -5.30 5.93
C ALA A 13 14.45 -6.29 4.76
N VAL A 14 13.46 -6.29 3.85
CA VAL A 14 13.46 -7.16 2.66
C VAL A 14 14.63 -6.83 1.73
N ARG A 15 14.91 -5.54 1.48
CA ARG A 15 16.04 -5.10 0.65
C ARG A 15 17.39 -5.59 1.18
N PHE A 16 17.55 -5.66 2.50
CA PHE A 16 18.76 -6.20 3.14
C PHE A 16 18.71 -7.73 3.35
N GLY A 17 17.83 -8.44 2.65
CA GLY A 17 17.79 -9.91 2.63
C GLY A 17 17.20 -10.54 3.90
N ARG A 18 16.43 -9.79 4.71
CA ARG A 18 15.83 -10.29 5.96
C ARG A 18 14.47 -10.99 5.76
N GLY A 19 14.21 -11.52 4.56
CA GLY A 19 13.04 -12.34 4.24
C GLY A 19 12.19 -11.81 3.09
N VAL A 20 10.92 -12.23 3.06
CA VAL A 20 9.90 -11.82 2.08
C VAL A 20 8.72 -11.17 2.81
N SER A 21 7.99 -10.29 2.12
CA SER A 21 6.80 -9.65 2.69
C SER A 21 5.75 -9.40 1.62
N CYS A 22 4.51 -9.17 2.05
CA CYS A 22 3.38 -8.81 1.20
C CYS A 22 3.06 -7.32 1.37
N LEU A 23 3.32 -6.53 0.34
CA LEU A 23 3.01 -5.10 0.31
C LEU A 23 2.18 -4.74 -0.92
N SER A 24 1.46 -3.62 -0.81
CA SER A 24 0.74 -3.03 -1.93
C SER A 24 1.71 -2.65 -3.05
N ARG A 25 1.44 -3.01 -4.30
CA ARG A 25 2.27 -2.62 -5.46
C ARG A 25 2.50 -1.11 -5.54
N ARG A 26 1.49 -0.30 -5.16
CA ARG A 26 1.62 1.17 -5.09
C ARG A 26 2.72 1.64 -4.13
N VAL A 27 2.99 0.89 -3.07
CA VAL A 27 3.95 1.26 -2.01
C VAL A 27 5.39 0.90 -2.41
N ILE A 28 5.57 -0.12 -3.25
CA ILE A 28 6.88 -0.61 -3.70
C ILE A 28 7.19 -0.31 -5.17
N ALA A 29 6.38 0.52 -5.83
CA ALA A 29 6.45 0.75 -7.28
C ALA A 29 7.84 1.22 -7.73
N GLU A 30 8.43 2.15 -6.99
CA GLU A 30 9.79 2.66 -7.24
C GLU A 30 10.87 1.58 -7.03
N GLN A 31 10.74 0.77 -5.98
CA GLN A 31 11.70 -0.29 -5.71
C GLN A 31 11.64 -1.37 -6.79
N LEU A 32 10.45 -1.66 -7.34
CA LEU A 32 10.28 -2.55 -8.48
C LEU A 32 10.88 -1.93 -9.77
N SER A 33 10.62 -0.65 -10.04
CA SER A 33 11.16 0.00 -11.25
C SER A 33 12.68 0.10 -11.25
N ASN A 34 13.27 0.29 -10.07
CA ASN A 34 14.72 0.45 -9.91
C ASN A 34 15.45 -0.89 -9.67
N GLY A 35 14.72 -2.02 -9.68
CA GLY A 35 15.30 -3.34 -9.42
C GLY A 35 15.83 -3.54 -7.99
N LEU A 36 15.42 -2.68 -7.05
CA LEU A 36 15.80 -2.78 -5.63
C LEU A 36 15.02 -3.88 -4.89
N LEU A 37 13.84 -4.23 -5.39
CA LEU A 37 13.01 -5.35 -4.93
C LEU A 37 12.46 -6.11 -6.13
N SER A 38 12.14 -7.38 -5.95
CA SER A 38 11.48 -8.22 -6.96
C SER A 38 10.14 -8.75 -6.45
N GLU A 39 9.20 -8.96 -7.38
CA GLU A 39 7.90 -9.58 -7.08
C GLU A 39 7.99 -11.11 -7.19
N VAL A 40 7.46 -11.82 -6.20
CA VAL A 40 7.29 -13.28 -6.25
C VAL A 40 5.88 -13.61 -6.72
N LYS A 41 5.76 -14.16 -7.93
CA LYS A 41 4.47 -14.58 -8.50
C LYS A 41 4.12 -15.99 -8.02
N ILE A 42 2.94 -16.15 -7.42
CA ILE A 42 2.42 -17.43 -6.95
C ILE A 42 1.26 -17.84 -7.85
N ALA A 43 1.37 -18.99 -8.51
CA ALA A 43 0.35 -19.49 -9.42
C ALA A 43 -0.99 -19.69 -8.69
N GLY A 44 -2.08 -19.21 -9.28
CA GLY A 44 -3.43 -19.31 -8.70
C GLY A 44 -3.73 -18.34 -7.55
N LEU A 45 -2.78 -17.51 -7.12
CA LEU A 45 -3.00 -16.52 -6.06
C LEU A 45 -3.04 -15.10 -6.61
N THR A 46 -4.18 -14.43 -6.45
CA THR A 46 -4.31 -12.99 -6.69
C THR A 46 -4.71 -12.28 -5.41
N LEU A 47 -3.82 -11.46 -4.87
CA LEU A 47 -4.09 -10.67 -3.68
C LEU A 47 -4.68 -9.31 -4.07
N ASN A 48 -5.96 -9.13 -3.75
CA ASN A 48 -6.67 -7.88 -3.93
C ASN A 48 -7.13 -7.36 -2.55
N ARG A 49 -7.08 -6.05 -2.36
CA ARG A 49 -7.63 -5.38 -1.18
C ARG A 49 -8.45 -4.19 -1.60
N THR A 50 -9.57 -3.98 -0.93
CA THR A 50 -10.40 -2.79 -1.13
C THR A 50 -9.91 -1.68 -0.22
N LEU A 51 -9.66 -0.50 -0.79
CA LEU A 51 -9.43 0.72 -0.02
C LEU A 51 -10.76 1.46 0.15
N PHE A 52 -11.18 1.68 1.38
CA PHE A 52 -12.42 2.38 1.69
C PHE A 52 -12.16 3.85 2.00
N ARG A 53 -13.02 4.72 1.45
CA ARG A 53 -13.06 6.14 1.79
C ARG A 53 -14.13 6.37 2.86
N ILE A 54 -13.69 6.54 4.11
CA ILE A 54 -14.57 6.59 5.27
C ILE A 54 -14.72 8.03 5.76
N TYR A 55 -15.95 8.45 6.04
CA TYR A 55 -16.27 9.72 6.70
C TYR A 55 -17.50 9.53 7.59
N HIS A 56 -17.63 10.37 8.63
CA HIS A 56 -18.75 10.30 9.56
C HIS A 56 -20.09 10.57 8.85
N ARG A 57 -21.15 9.84 9.20
CA ARG A 57 -22.47 9.96 8.54
C ARG A 57 -23.06 11.37 8.62
N GLN A 58 -22.79 12.08 9.72
CA GLN A 58 -23.24 13.47 9.93
C GLN A 58 -22.15 14.49 9.57
N LYS A 59 -21.09 14.11 8.85
CA LYS A 59 -20.06 15.05 8.40
C LYS A 59 -20.66 15.99 7.37
N HIS A 60 -20.65 17.29 7.66
CA HIS A 60 -20.99 18.30 6.66
C HIS A 60 -19.98 18.25 5.50
N ILE A 61 -20.46 17.95 4.29
CA ILE A 61 -19.64 17.89 3.08
C ILE A 61 -19.63 19.26 2.41
N SER A 62 -18.59 20.06 2.72
CA SER A 62 -18.37 21.33 2.04
C SER A 62 -17.95 21.13 0.58
N ASN A 63 -18.04 22.20 -0.23
CA ASN A 63 -17.60 22.13 -1.63
C ASN A 63 -16.10 21.75 -1.75
N ALA A 64 -15.24 22.33 -0.90
CA ALA A 64 -13.82 21.97 -0.86
C ALA A 64 -13.59 20.48 -0.52
N LEU A 65 -14.36 19.94 0.44
CA LEU A 65 -14.29 18.52 0.76
C LEU A 65 -14.81 17.65 -0.39
N ASN A 66 -15.88 18.05 -1.07
CA ASN A 66 -16.38 17.34 -2.25
C ASN A 66 -15.33 17.30 -3.39
N THR A 67 -14.64 18.42 -3.62
CA THR A 67 -13.53 18.51 -4.56
C THR A 67 -12.40 17.56 -4.15
N PHE A 68 -11.98 17.55 -2.88
CA PHE A 68 -10.99 16.62 -2.37
C PHE A 68 -11.42 15.14 -2.56
N LEU A 69 -12.65 14.80 -2.19
CA LEU A 69 -13.18 13.44 -2.38
C LEU A 69 -13.20 13.03 -3.86
N THR A 70 -13.40 13.97 -4.77
CA THR A 70 -13.34 13.73 -6.22
C THR A 70 -11.91 13.42 -6.68
N TYR A 71 -10.90 14.09 -6.12
CA TYR A 71 -9.50 13.76 -6.38
C TYR A 71 -9.06 12.41 -5.79
N CYS A 72 -9.73 11.94 -4.72
CA CYS A 72 -9.45 10.64 -4.11
C CYS A 72 -10.16 9.45 -4.79
N ARG A 73 -10.71 9.62 -6.00
CA ARG A 73 -11.16 8.49 -6.83
C ARG A 73 -9.97 7.68 -7.34
#